data_AF-J9ELA7-F1
#
_entry.id   AF-J9ELA7-F1
#
_cell.length_a   1.000
_cell.length_b   1.000
_cell.length_c   1.000
_cell.angle_alpha   90.00
_cell.angle_beta   90.00
_cell.angle_gamma   90.00
#
_symmetry.space_group_name_H-M   'P 1'
#
loop_
_entity.id
_entity.type
_entity.pdbx_description
1 polymer ?
#
loop_
_entity_poly.entity_id
_entity_poly.type
_entity_poly.pdbx_seq_one_letter_code
_entity_poly.pdbx_strand_id
1 'polypeptide(L)'
;MQQFDEFVEESTVWLLRIGVTGFIAEVIAAILRMTGLYGRPEIILEGSYELNGPWTMFDFYSKPGKLNERPRFVLPHQPRLDWQMWFAALGTYHNNAFFLSLTYHLLRNNSEVTYLMKKYPFEEKLPKFIRADLYLYHYTTINLKNKWPKDYWRRDFQQEYMPSVTREDAKLSDYLYQNGFVLKKQFTLMNQDLNLENKLRTLHDLVRTLNPTTFVDSRIPSSEKLRLLPCSDSVAKSSVTIELHCCRMFVNNRVMLYNRDNC
;
A
#
# COMPACT_ATOMS: atom_id res chain seq x y z
N MET A 1 57.25 -7.83 -11.19
CA MET A 1 56.53 -7.53 -12.44
C MET A 1 55.60 -8.68 -12.78
N GLN A 2 54.74 -9.02 -11.82
CA GLN A 2 53.86 -10.20 -11.84
C GLN A 2 52.65 -9.96 -10.92
N GLN A 3 52.24 -8.70 -10.79
CA GLN A 3 51.16 -8.26 -9.90
C GLN A 3 50.26 -7.19 -10.56
N PHE A 4 50.40 -7.00 -11.88
CA PHE A 4 49.60 -6.03 -12.65
C PHE A 4 48.71 -6.71 -13.70
N ASP A 5 48.98 -7.97 -14.06
CA ASP A 5 48.19 -8.72 -15.04
C ASP A 5 47.02 -9.50 -14.43
N GLU A 6 46.98 -9.69 -13.10
CA GLU A 6 45.85 -10.33 -12.38
C GLU A 6 44.67 -9.36 -12.15
N PHE A 7 44.91 -8.06 -12.30
CA PHE A 7 43.89 -7.01 -12.13
C PHE A 7 42.94 -6.88 -13.35
N VAL A 8 43.39 -7.30 -14.53
CA VAL A 8 42.60 -7.18 -15.76
C VAL A 8 41.60 -8.35 -15.91
N GLU A 9 41.87 -9.51 -15.30
CA GLU A 9 40.95 -10.66 -15.30
C GLU A 9 39.83 -10.53 -14.25
N GLU A 10 40.07 -9.83 -13.13
CA GLU A 10 39.01 -9.45 -12.16
C GLU A 10 38.02 -8.43 -12.74
N SER A 11 38.43 -7.62 -13.73
CA SER A 11 37.60 -6.55 -14.30
C SER A 11 36.37 -7.09 -15.06
N THR A 12 36.42 -8.32 -15.56
CA THR A 12 35.29 -8.97 -16.25
C THR A 12 34.28 -9.55 -15.25
N VAL A 13 34.73 -9.93 -14.04
CA VAL A 13 33.85 -10.34 -12.93
C VAL A 13 33.19 -9.12 -12.26
N TRP A 14 33.85 -7.96 -12.27
CA TRP A 14 33.29 -6.71 -11.78
C TRP A 14 32.09 -6.21 -12.63
N LEU A 15 32.08 -6.42 -13.94
CA LEU A 15 30.94 -6.04 -14.80
C LEU A 15 29.67 -6.88 -14.55
N LEU A 16 29.81 -8.13 -14.08
CA LEU A 16 28.68 -8.94 -13.61
C LEU A 16 28.22 -8.56 -12.17
N ARG A 17 29.08 -7.92 -11.36
CA ARG A 17 28.78 -7.50 -9.98
C ARG A 17 28.03 -6.18 -9.87
N ILE A 18 28.20 -5.25 -10.82
CA ILE A 18 27.52 -3.93 -10.80
C ILE A 18 25.99 -4.09 -10.86
N GLY A 19 25.49 -5.08 -11.60
CA GLY A 19 24.04 -5.38 -11.68
C GLY A 19 23.44 -5.90 -10.36
N VAL A 20 24.23 -6.64 -9.57
CA VAL A 20 23.78 -7.22 -8.29
C VAL A 20 23.84 -6.19 -7.16
N THR A 21 24.85 -5.30 -7.16
CA THR A 21 24.96 -4.23 -6.15
C THR A 21 23.88 -3.16 -6.29
N GLY A 22 23.49 -2.80 -7.51
CA GLY A 22 22.37 -1.88 -7.74
C GLY A 22 21.04 -2.46 -7.25
N PHE A 23 20.78 -3.73 -7.57
CA PHE A 23 19.58 -4.43 -7.13
C PHE A 23 19.47 -4.55 -5.60
N ILE A 24 20.57 -4.88 -4.91
CA ILE A 24 20.58 -4.95 -3.43
C ILE A 24 20.33 -3.56 -2.82
N ALA A 25 20.93 -2.50 -3.37
CA ALA A 25 20.72 -1.13 -2.88
C ALA A 25 19.26 -0.68 -3.07
N GLU A 26 18.64 -0.99 -4.21
CA GLU A 26 17.23 -0.70 -4.48
C GLU A 26 16.29 -1.46 -3.53
N VAL A 27 16.58 -2.74 -3.27
CA VAL A 27 15.80 -3.56 -2.32
C VAL A 27 15.92 -3.00 -0.91
N ILE A 28 17.12 -2.64 -0.45
CA ILE A 28 17.32 -2.02 0.87
C ILE A 28 16.61 -0.67 0.94
N ALA A 29 16.72 0.18 -0.08
CA ALA A 29 16.02 1.45 -0.13
C ALA A 29 14.50 1.28 -0.08
N ALA A 30 13.96 0.28 -0.79
CA ALA A 30 12.55 -0.07 -0.74
C ALA A 30 12.14 -0.55 0.66
N ILE A 31 12.95 -1.37 1.32
CA ILE A 31 12.70 -1.81 2.71
C ILE A 31 12.76 -0.63 3.67
N LEU A 32 13.72 0.28 3.56
CA LEU A 32 13.81 1.46 4.44
C LEU A 32 12.64 2.43 4.23
N ARG A 33 12.12 2.54 2.99
CA ARG A 33 10.86 3.23 2.69
C ARG A 33 9.64 2.48 3.23
N MET A 34 9.67 1.14 3.28
CA MET A 34 8.61 0.33 3.90
C MET A 34 8.59 0.48 5.41
N THR A 35 9.75 0.44 6.06
CA THR A 35 9.89 0.50 7.52
C THR A 35 9.76 1.92 8.07
N GLY A 36 9.73 2.93 7.20
CA GLY A 36 9.50 4.31 7.56
C GLY A 36 10.70 4.98 8.23
N LEU A 37 11.92 4.48 8.02
CA LEU A 37 13.14 5.04 8.61
C LEU A 37 13.34 6.51 8.22
N TYR A 38 12.94 6.88 7.01
CA TYR A 38 12.89 8.25 6.50
C TYR A 38 11.46 8.78 6.36
N GLY A 39 10.49 8.13 7.02
CA GLY A 39 9.06 8.36 6.81
C GLY A 39 8.48 7.50 5.69
N ARG A 40 7.16 7.29 5.77
CA ARG A 40 6.39 6.50 4.82
C ARG A 40 5.68 7.43 3.84
N PRO A 41 5.95 7.35 2.52
CA PRO A 41 5.24 8.14 1.53
C PRO A 41 3.80 7.63 1.42
N GLU A 42 2.84 8.54 1.48
CA GLU A 42 1.43 8.23 1.55
C GLU A 42 0.61 9.20 0.71
N ILE A 43 -0.12 8.65 -0.25
CA ILE A 43 -1.09 9.42 -1.03
C ILE A 43 -2.35 9.62 -0.18
N ILE A 44 -2.82 10.85 -0.10
CA ILE A 44 -4.08 11.25 0.50
C ILE A 44 -5.01 11.67 -0.62
N LEU A 45 -6.10 10.92 -0.78
CA LEU A 45 -7.13 11.21 -1.78
C LEU A 45 -8.22 12.06 -1.13
N GLU A 46 -8.60 13.14 -1.79
CA GLU A 46 -9.62 14.06 -1.29
C GLU A 46 -10.65 14.37 -2.36
N GLY A 47 -11.91 14.44 -1.99
CA GLY A 47 -13.00 14.89 -2.85
C GLY A 47 -13.53 16.26 -2.44
N SER A 48 -14.14 16.97 -3.38
CA SER A 48 -14.89 18.19 -3.10
C SER A 48 -16.07 18.37 -4.05
N TYR A 49 -17.03 19.19 -3.62
CA TYR A 49 -18.13 19.68 -4.45
C TYR A 49 -17.75 20.92 -5.27
N GLU A 50 -16.69 21.62 -4.86
CA GLU A 50 -16.24 22.89 -5.43
C GLU A 50 -14.75 22.83 -5.75
N LEU A 51 -14.29 23.67 -6.68
CA LEU A 51 -12.88 23.65 -7.12
C LEU A 51 -11.92 24.08 -6.00
N ASN A 52 -12.35 24.97 -5.12
CA ASN A 52 -11.51 25.56 -4.07
C ASN A 52 -11.72 24.91 -2.68
N GLY A 53 -12.46 23.80 -2.62
CA GLY A 53 -12.81 23.14 -1.35
C GLY A 53 -14.15 23.60 -0.77
N PRO A 54 -14.55 23.10 0.41
CA PRO A 54 -13.78 22.26 1.33
C PRO A 54 -13.46 20.86 0.77
N TRP A 55 -12.28 20.34 1.09
CA TRP A 55 -11.80 19.03 0.66
C TRP A 55 -12.00 18.00 1.77
N THR A 56 -12.60 16.86 1.43
CA THR A 56 -12.89 15.77 2.36
C THR A 56 -12.08 14.54 1.96
N MET A 57 -11.32 14.02 2.91
CA MET A 57 -10.45 12.85 2.72
C MET A 57 -11.25 11.55 2.56
N PHE A 58 -10.80 10.68 1.65
CA PHE A 58 -11.24 9.29 1.59
C PHE A 58 -10.49 8.44 2.62
N ASP A 59 -11.24 7.78 3.52
CA ASP A 59 -10.67 6.91 4.55
C ASP A 59 -10.46 5.47 4.02
N PHE A 60 -9.21 5.00 4.09
CA PHE A 60 -8.82 3.63 3.74
C PHE A 60 -8.86 2.68 4.93
N TYR A 61 -8.88 1.38 4.67
CA TYR A 61 -9.15 0.38 5.70
C TYR A 61 -8.00 0.18 6.68
N SER A 62 -6.73 0.24 6.27
CA SER A 62 -5.57 -0.03 7.13
C SER A 62 -4.42 0.96 6.93
N LYS A 63 -4.37 1.63 5.78
CA LYS A 63 -3.38 2.66 5.46
C LYS A 63 -3.54 3.85 6.41
N PRO A 64 -2.44 4.49 6.84
CA PRO A 64 -2.50 5.72 7.61
C PRO A 64 -3.15 6.84 6.79
N GLY A 65 -4.01 7.60 7.47
CA GLY A 65 -4.69 8.77 6.94
C GLY A 65 -4.83 9.81 8.05
N LYS A 66 -5.72 9.54 9.01
CA LYS A 66 -5.92 10.37 10.20
C LYS A 66 -4.72 10.29 11.15
N LEU A 67 -4.30 11.44 11.67
CA LEU A 67 -3.11 11.56 12.52
C LEU A 67 -3.30 10.91 13.91
N ASN A 68 -4.52 10.95 14.41
CA ASN A 68 -4.92 10.37 15.70
C ASN A 68 -5.28 8.87 15.62
N GLU A 69 -5.17 8.25 14.43
CA GLU A 69 -5.51 6.85 14.26
C GLU A 69 -4.30 5.97 14.47
N ARG A 70 -4.39 5.09 15.47
CA ARG A 70 -3.34 4.11 15.78
C ARG A 70 -3.06 3.20 14.57
N PRO A 71 -1.81 2.79 14.33
CA PRO A 71 -1.50 1.79 13.32
C PRO A 71 -2.31 0.51 13.56
N ARG A 72 -2.93 -0.02 12.51
CA ARG A 72 -3.65 -1.29 12.59
C ARG A 72 -2.73 -2.48 12.32
N PHE A 73 -3.00 -3.58 12.99
CA PHE A 73 -2.36 -4.86 12.69
C PHE A 73 -3.12 -5.52 11.52
N VAL A 74 -2.47 -5.71 10.37
CA VAL A 74 -3.14 -6.08 9.11
C VAL A 74 -3.10 -7.58 8.82
N LEU A 75 -2.73 -8.41 9.79
CA LEU A 75 -2.75 -9.87 9.65
C LEU A 75 -3.98 -10.42 10.39
N PRO A 76 -4.68 -11.44 9.84
CA PRO A 76 -4.38 -12.21 8.62
C PRO A 76 -4.90 -11.58 7.32
N HIS A 77 -5.76 -10.56 7.40
CA HIS A 77 -6.39 -9.92 6.26
C HIS A 77 -5.64 -8.66 5.82
N GLN A 78 -4.80 -8.79 4.79
CA GLN A 78 -4.04 -7.69 4.20
C GLN A 78 -4.88 -7.01 3.10
N PRO A 79 -5.46 -5.80 3.32
CA PRO A 79 -6.30 -5.16 2.33
C PRO A 79 -5.47 -4.81 1.09
N ARG A 80 -5.87 -5.37 -0.06
CA ARG A 80 -5.08 -5.24 -1.29
C ARG A 80 -5.06 -3.81 -1.81
N LEU A 81 -6.17 -3.08 -1.69
CA LEU A 81 -6.27 -1.66 -2.11
C LEU A 81 -5.24 -0.81 -1.37
N ASP A 82 -5.19 -0.90 -0.04
CA ASP A 82 -4.24 -0.16 0.80
C ASP A 82 -2.78 -0.45 0.44
N TRP A 83 -2.47 -1.71 0.12
CA TRP A 83 -1.13 -2.11 -0.32
C TRP A 83 -0.78 -1.53 -1.70
N GLN A 84 -1.73 -1.55 -2.64
CA GLN A 84 -1.54 -0.93 -3.96
C GLN A 84 -1.34 0.59 -3.87
N MET A 85 -2.04 1.26 -2.96
CA MET A 85 -1.87 2.70 -2.71
C MET A 85 -0.45 3.04 -2.23
N TRP A 86 0.16 2.17 -1.42
CA TRP A 86 1.54 2.35 -0.98
C TRP A 86 2.53 2.27 -2.16
N PHE A 87 2.35 1.30 -3.07
CA PHE A 87 3.18 1.24 -4.28
C PHE A 87 2.97 2.46 -5.18
N ALA A 88 1.73 2.92 -5.32
CA ALA A 88 1.43 4.12 -6.10
C ALA A 88 2.20 5.34 -5.57
N ALA A 89 2.32 5.47 -4.25
CA ALA A 89 3.05 6.58 -3.60
C ALA A 89 4.56 6.62 -3.89
N LEU A 90 5.14 5.53 -4.42
CA LEU A 90 6.55 5.47 -4.79
C LEU A 90 6.83 5.99 -6.20
N GLY A 91 5.79 6.17 -7.02
CA GLY A 91 5.90 6.56 -8.42
C GLY A 91 5.12 7.84 -8.74
N THR A 92 4.70 7.97 -9.99
CA THR A 92 3.87 9.09 -10.47
C THR A 92 2.48 8.59 -10.86
N TYR A 93 1.47 9.43 -10.76
CA TYR A 93 0.09 9.02 -11.06
C TYR A 93 -0.12 8.58 -12.52
N HIS A 94 0.61 9.20 -13.47
CA HIS A 94 0.56 8.86 -14.90
C HIS A 94 0.91 7.40 -15.21
N ASN A 95 1.82 6.82 -14.43
CA ASN A 95 2.27 5.43 -14.61
C ASN A 95 1.44 4.44 -13.79
N ASN A 96 0.48 4.92 -13.00
CA ASN A 96 -0.34 4.13 -12.11
C ASN A 96 -1.80 4.10 -12.60
N ALA A 97 -2.05 3.35 -13.66
CA ALA A 97 -3.38 3.27 -14.27
C ALA A 97 -4.47 2.74 -13.31
N PHE A 98 -4.10 1.85 -12.37
CA PHE A 98 -4.98 1.42 -11.28
C PHE A 98 -5.47 2.60 -10.43
N PHE A 99 -4.59 3.54 -10.07
CA PHE A 99 -4.93 4.71 -9.25
C PHE A 99 -5.86 5.67 -9.99
N LEU A 100 -5.63 5.86 -11.29
CA LEU A 100 -6.52 6.63 -12.16
C LEU A 100 -7.90 5.97 -12.28
N SER A 101 -7.96 4.65 -12.41
CA SER A 101 -9.21 3.87 -12.41
C SER A 101 -9.95 3.99 -11.08
N LEU A 102 -9.25 3.88 -9.95
CA LEU A 102 -9.80 4.09 -8.60
C LEU A 102 -10.47 5.46 -8.50
N THR A 103 -9.78 6.53 -8.92
CA THR A 103 -10.31 7.90 -8.92
C THR A 103 -11.56 8.03 -9.80
N TYR A 104 -11.53 7.46 -11.01
CA TYR A 104 -12.66 7.46 -11.94
C TYR A 104 -13.91 6.81 -11.36
N HIS A 105 -13.74 5.70 -10.63
CA HIS A 105 -14.83 4.97 -9.98
C HIS A 105 -15.34 5.65 -8.71
N LEU A 106 -14.47 6.31 -7.94
CA LEU A 106 -14.87 7.07 -6.75
C LEU A 106 -15.70 8.31 -7.08
N LEU A 107 -15.39 9.00 -8.19
CA LEU A 107 -16.20 10.10 -8.74
C LEU A 107 -17.63 9.68 -9.11
N ARG A 108 -17.86 8.38 -9.30
CA ARG A 108 -19.14 7.79 -9.73
C ARG A 108 -19.83 6.97 -8.65
N ASN A 109 -19.24 6.89 -7.45
CA ASN A 109 -19.72 6.03 -6.36
C ASN A 109 -20.02 4.59 -6.82
N ASN A 110 -19.08 3.97 -7.53
CA ASN A 110 -19.23 2.57 -7.89
C ASN A 110 -19.15 1.70 -6.62
N SER A 111 -20.22 0.95 -6.33
CA SER A 111 -20.38 0.15 -5.11
C SER A 111 -19.24 -0.83 -4.87
N GLU A 112 -18.70 -1.45 -5.93
CA GLU A 112 -17.61 -2.44 -5.79
C GLU A 112 -16.32 -1.77 -5.31
N VAL A 113 -16.08 -0.53 -5.71
CA VAL A 113 -14.89 0.23 -5.30
C VAL A 113 -15.09 0.89 -3.95
N THR A 114 -16.26 1.48 -3.69
CA THR A 114 -16.56 2.10 -2.40
C THR A 114 -16.66 1.07 -1.28
N TYR A 115 -17.05 -0.18 -1.59
CA TYR A 115 -16.99 -1.28 -0.64
C TYR A 115 -15.56 -1.62 -0.18
N LEU A 116 -14.52 -1.31 -0.97
CA LEU A 116 -13.12 -1.53 -0.56
C LEU A 116 -12.59 -0.46 0.40
N MET A 117 -13.28 0.69 0.50
CA MET A 117 -12.95 1.77 1.41
C MET A 117 -13.43 1.49 2.83
N LYS A 118 -12.86 2.18 3.82
CA LYS A 118 -13.36 2.11 5.20
C LYS A 118 -14.73 2.78 5.32
N LYS A 119 -14.85 3.97 4.73
CA LYS A 119 -16.10 4.73 4.63
C LYS A 119 -16.04 5.64 3.40
N TYR A 120 -17.10 5.64 2.61
CA TYR A 120 -17.28 6.63 1.55
C TYR A 120 -17.86 7.92 2.15
N PRO A 121 -17.19 9.08 2.04
CA PRO A 121 -17.61 10.30 2.73
C PRO A 121 -18.74 11.08 2.04
N PHE A 122 -19.12 10.71 0.81
CA PHE A 122 -20.04 11.48 -0.05
C PHE A 122 -21.40 10.77 -0.22
N GLU A 123 -22.13 10.54 0.88
CA GLU A 123 -23.37 9.75 0.88
C GLU A 123 -24.56 10.50 0.21
N GLU A 124 -24.67 11.82 0.41
CA GLU A 124 -25.80 12.61 -0.10
C GLU A 124 -25.67 13.00 -1.57
N LYS A 125 -24.46 13.42 -1.96
CA LYS A 125 -24.14 13.93 -3.30
C LYS A 125 -22.75 13.48 -3.70
N LEU A 126 -22.59 13.12 -4.97
CA LEU A 126 -21.30 12.75 -5.55
C LEU A 126 -20.31 13.93 -5.56
N PRO A 127 -19.02 13.69 -5.29
CA PRO A 127 -17.99 14.71 -5.43
C PRO A 127 -17.85 15.10 -6.90
N LYS A 128 -17.67 16.39 -7.16
CA LYS A 128 -17.40 16.90 -8.52
C LYS A 128 -15.93 16.84 -8.86
N PHE A 129 -15.08 17.01 -7.85
CA PHE A 129 -13.64 17.07 -7.98
C PHE A 129 -13.02 16.02 -7.06
N ILE A 130 -12.00 15.34 -7.55
CA ILE A 130 -11.08 14.56 -6.71
C ILE A 130 -9.66 15.01 -7.01
N ARG A 131 -8.87 15.22 -5.96
CA ARG A 131 -7.42 15.48 -6.06
C ARG A 131 -6.66 14.51 -5.19
N ALA A 132 -5.34 14.47 -5.36
CA ALA A 132 -4.48 13.68 -4.49
C ALA A 132 -3.20 14.43 -4.14
N ASP A 133 -2.84 14.36 -2.87
CA ASP A 133 -1.62 14.94 -2.32
C ASP A 133 -0.71 13.85 -1.79
N LEU A 134 0.60 14.03 -1.96
CA LEU A 134 1.62 13.16 -1.39
C LEU A 134 2.15 13.75 -0.09
N TYR A 135 2.08 12.96 0.97
CA TYR A 135 2.63 13.30 2.27
C TYR A 135 3.68 12.27 2.69
N LEU A 136 4.58 12.69 3.56
CA LEU A 136 5.51 11.81 4.24
C LEU A 136 5.05 11.65 5.69
N TYR A 137 4.70 10.43 6.09
CA TYR A 137 4.19 10.12 7.42
C TYR A 137 5.32 9.62 8.33
N HIS A 138 5.38 10.17 9.54
CA HIS A 138 6.32 9.75 10.59
C HIS A 138 5.56 9.37 11.84
N TYR A 139 6.09 8.43 12.61
CA TYR A 139 5.59 8.17 13.96
C TYR A 139 5.87 9.38 14.85
N THR A 140 4.88 9.76 15.66
CA THR A 140 5.10 10.78 16.68
C THR A 140 6.03 10.24 17.75
N THR A 141 7.08 11.00 18.07
CA THR A 141 7.99 10.67 19.18
C THR A 141 7.28 10.80 20.52
N ILE A 142 7.41 9.78 21.37
CA ILE A 142 6.93 9.84 22.76
C ILE A 142 7.77 10.87 23.51
N ASN A 143 7.13 11.83 24.19
CA ASN A 143 7.85 12.83 24.98
C ASN A 143 8.39 12.18 26.26
N LEU A 144 9.62 12.56 26.67
CA LEU A 144 10.33 12.12 27.89
C LEU A 144 9.50 12.24 29.18
N LYS A 145 8.39 12.99 29.17
CA LYS A 145 7.43 13.10 30.28
C LYS A 145 6.40 11.95 30.36
N ASN A 146 6.59 10.83 29.65
CA ASN A 146 5.72 9.64 29.67
C ASN A 146 4.22 9.91 29.37
N LYS A 147 3.90 10.99 28.66
CA LYS A 147 2.55 11.22 28.16
C LYS A 147 2.44 10.65 26.75
N TRP A 148 1.45 9.79 26.53
CA TRP A 148 1.11 9.31 25.20
C TRP A 148 0.73 10.50 24.31
N PRO A 149 1.27 10.57 23.08
CA PRO A 149 0.93 11.65 22.17
C PRO A 149 -0.54 11.56 21.76
N LYS A 150 -1.18 12.73 21.54
CA LYS A 150 -2.57 12.80 21.05
C LYS A 150 -2.71 12.21 19.64
N ASP A 151 -1.68 12.43 18.82
CA ASP A 151 -1.58 11.93 17.45
C ASP A 151 -0.48 10.86 17.36
N TYR A 152 -0.78 9.74 16.71
CA TYR A 152 0.18 8.66 16.46
C TYR A 152 1.11 8.98 15.28
N TRP A 153 0.66 9.87 14.39
CA TRP A 153 1.38 10.26 13.19
C TRP A 153 1.60 11.77 13.14
N ARG A 154 2.77 12.16 12.63
CA ARG A 154 3.00 13.46 11.99
C ARG A 154 2.99 13.22 10.48
N ARG A 155 2.57 14.21 9.70
CA ARG A 155 2.73 14.19 8.26
C ARG A 155 3.30 15.51 7.75
N ASP A 156 4.17 15.42 6.76
CA ASP A 156 4.78 16.57 6.10
C ASP A 156 4.39 16.55 4.62
N PHE A 157 3.76 17.63 4.15
CA PHE A 157 3.36 17.76 2.73
C PHE A 157 4.61 17.73 1.85
N GLN A 158 4.59 16.92 0.80
CA GLN A 158 5.69 16.81 -0.15
C GLN A 158 5.34 17.54 -1.44
N GLN A 159 4.26 17.13 -2.08
CA GLN A 159 3.82 17.69 -3.36
C GLN A 159 2.37 17.32 -3.65
N GLU A 160 1.75 18.06 -4.57
CA GLU A 160 0.53 17.61 -5.23
C GLU A 160 0.86 16.35 -6.05
N TYR A 161 0.16 15.24 -5.78
CA TYR A 161 0.40 13.98 -6.46
C TYR A 161 -0.40 13.88 -7.76
N MET A 162 -1.64 14.35 -7.76
CA MET A 162 -2.52 14.39 -8.93
C MET A 162 -3.40 15.65 -8.84
N PRO A 163 -3.49 16.44 -9.92
CA PRO A 163 -4.33 17.63 -9.95
C PRO A 163 -5.81 17.27 -9.77
N SER A 164 -6.64 18.27 -9.47
CA SER A 164 -8.08 18.06 -9.37
C SER A 164 -8.67 17.58 -10.69
N VAL A 165 -9.20 16.36 -10.71
CA VAL A 165 -9.90 15.77 -11.85
C VAL A 165 -11.40 15.79 -11.63
N THR A 166 -12.14 15.96 -12.72
CA THR A 166 -13.61 15.97 -12.74
C THR A 166 -14.16 14.69 -13.33
N ARG A 167 -15.42 14.40 -13.05
CA ARG A 167 -16.13 13.25 -13.64
C ARG A 167 -16.17 13.32 -15.17
N GLU A 168 -16.27 14.52 -15.72
CA GLU A 168 -16.36 14.82 -17.15
C GLU A 168 -14.99 14.96 -17.85
N ASP A 169 -13.89 14.65 -17.18
CA ASP A 169 -12.56 14.73 -17.80
C ASP A 169 -12.39 13.66 -18.89
N ALA A 170 -12.51 14.09 -20.16
CA ALA A 170 -12.38 13.24 -21.32
C ALA A 170 -11.00 12.58 -21.42
N LYS A 171 -9.93 13.27 -21.00
CA LYS A 171 -8.56 12.73 -21.06
C LYS A 171 -8.43 11.51 -20.16
N LEU A 172 -8.99 11.60 -18.95
CA LEU A 172 -8.99 10.50 -17.99
C LEU A 172 -9.81 9.32 -18.51
N SER A 173 -11.03 9.56 -19.00
CA SER A 173 -11.86 8.47 -19.53
C SER A 173 -11.22 7.81 -20.74
N ASP A 174 -10.70 8.58 -21.69
CA ASP A 174 -10.10 8.06 -22.92
C ASP A 174 -8.87 7.22 -22.62
N TYR A 175 -8.00 7.69 -21.71
CA TYR A 175 -6.86 6.92 -21.24
C TYR A 175 -7.29 5.57 -20.64
N LEU A 176 -8.31 5.56 -19.78
CA LEU A 176 -8.77 4.33 -19.13
C LEU A 176 -9.43 3.35 -20.12
N TYR A 177 -10.17 3.84 -21.10
CA TYR A 177 -10.76 3.02 -22.15
C TYR A 177 -9.70 2.42 -23.08
N GLN A 178 -8.71 3.22 -23.49
CA GLN A 178 -7.62 2.76 -24.36
C GLN A 178 -6.76 1.69 -23.69
N ASN A 179 -6.53 1.81 -22.38
CA ASN A 179 -5.73 0.87 -21.61
C ASN A 179 -6.54 -0.31 -21.01
N GLY A 180 -7.85 -0.39 -21.29
CA GLY A 180 -8.70 -1.50 -20.86
C GLY A 180 -9.05 -1.55 -19.37
N PHE A 181 -8.86 -0.45 -18.63
CA PHE A 181 -9.18 -0.37 -17.19
C PHE A 181 -10.66 -0.09 -16.93
N VAL A 182 -11.37 0.45 -17.90
CA VAL A 182 -12.84 0.54 -17.89
C VAL A 182 -13.37 -0.38 -18.98
N LEU A 183 -14.02 -1.46 -18.54
CA LEU A 183 -14.57 -2.45 -19.46
C LEU A 183 -15.77 -1.87 -20.21
N LYS A 184 -15.80 -2.03 -21.54
CA LYS A 184 -16.97 -1.69 -22.37
C LYS A 184 -18.20 -2.53 -22.04
N LYS A 185 -17.99 -3.72 -21.50
CA LYS A 185 -19.03 -4.65 -21.04
C LYS A 185 -18.72 -5.04 -19.60
N GLN A 186 -19.71 -4.91 -18.72
CA GLN A 186 -19.57 -5.36 -17.34
C GLN A 186 -19.26 -6.86 -17.34
N PHE A 187 -18.18 -7.25 -16.65
CA PHE A 187 -17.82 -8.66 -16.53
C PHE A 187 -18.86 -9.33 -15.64
N THR A 188 -19.77 -10.11 -16.25
CA THR A 188 -20.65 -10.99 -15.50
C THR A 188 -19.82 -12.21 -15.13
N LEU A 189 -19.38 -12.28 -13.88
CA LEU A 189 -18.95 -13.56 -13.32
C LEU A 189 -20.16 -14.48 -13.40
N MET A 190 -20.10 -15.50 -14.26
CA MET A 190 -21.03 -16.62 -14.23
C MET A 190 -20.69 -17.44 -12.98
N ASN A 191 -20.98 -16.88 -11.81
CA ASN A 191 -20.73 -17.55 -10.54
C ASN A 191 -21.79 -18.65 -10.41
N GLN A 192 -21.38 -19.90 -10.67
CA GLN A 192 -22.28 -21.05 -10.60
C GLN A 192 -22.71 -21.35 -9.16
N ASP A 193 -22.07 -20.74 -8.16
CA ASP A 193 -22.29 -21.05 -6.74
C ASP A 193 -22.49 -19.79 -5.89
N LEU A 194 -23.70 -19.23 -5.97
CA LEU A 194 -24.17 -18.07 -5.17
C LEU A 194 -23.95 -18.27 -3.65
N ASN A 195 -23.89 -19.52 -3.20
CA ASN A 195 -23.66 -19.88 -1.80
C ASN A 195 -22.23 -19.54 -1.34
N LEU A 196 -21.22 -19.76 -2.19
CA LEU A 196 -19.83 -19.44 -1.86
C LEU A 196 -19.63 -17.92 -1.76
N GLU A 197 -20.22 -17.16 -2.67
CA GLU A 197 -20.11 -15.70 -2.64
C GLU A 197 -20.71 -15.11 -1.36
N ASN A 198 -21.89 -15.56 -0.97
CA ASN A 198 -22.53 -15.13 0.28
C ASN A 198 -21.70 -15.52 1.51
N LYS A 199 -21.08 -16.70 1.50
CA LYS A 199 -20.15 -17.13 2.57
C LYS A 199 -18.89 -16.26 2.62
N LEU A 200 -18.32 -15.90 1.48
CA LEU A 200 -17.14 -15.04 1.41
C LEU A 200 -17.48 -13.61 1.86
N ARG A 201 -18.65 -13.08 1.46
CA ARG A 201 -19.13 -11.76 1.91
C ARG A 201 -19.34 -11.73 3.42
N THR A 202 -20.04 -12.72 3.98
CA THR A 202 -20.25 -12.81 5.44
C THR A 202 -18.94 -12.97 6.22
N LEU A 203 -17.99 -13.77 5.71
CA LEU A 203 -16.67 -13.90 6.32
C LEU A 203 -15.87 -12.59 6.24
N HIS A 204 -15.92 -11.89 5.11
CA HIS A 204 -15.26 -10.60 4.96
C HIS A 204 -15.85 -9.54 5.89
N ASP A 205 -17.18 -9.47 6.02
CA ASP A 205 -17.85 -8.56 6.93
C ASP A 205 -17.51 -8.89 8.40
N LEU A 206 -17.43 -10.18 8.76
CA LEU A 206 -16.96 -10.60 10.10
C LEU A 206 -15.52 -10.15 10.35
N VAL A 207 -14.60 -10.46 9.44
CA VAL A 207 -13.18 -10.06 9.54
C VAL A 207 -13.03 -8.54 9.68
N ARG A 208 -13.92 -7.77 9.04
CA ARG A 208 -13.93 -6.31 9.15
C ARG A 208 -14.27 -5.79 10.53
N THR A 209 -15.06 -6.52 11.29
CA THR A 209 -15.43 -6.17 12.68
C THR A 209 -14.39 -6.60 13.71
N LEU A 210 -13.55 -7.59 13.36
CA LEU A 210 -12.52 -8.08 14.25
C LEU A 210 -11.38 -7.08 14.33
N ASN A 211 -11.23 -6.47 15.51
CA ASN A 211 -10.07 -5.65 15.79
C ASN A 211 -8.86 -6.60 15.90
N PRO A 212 -7.82 -6.45 15.08
CA PRO A 212 -6.73 -7.43 14.99
C PRO A 212 -5.96 -7.63 16.30
N THR A 213 -6.10 -6.73 17.27
CA THR A 213 -5.59 -6.92 18.64
C THR A 213 -6.29 -8.05 19.40
N THR A 214 -7.57 -8.32 19.14
CA THR A 214 -8.28 -9.43 19.81
C THR A 214 -7.71 -10.79 19.44
N PHE A 215 -7.11 -10.94 18.25
CA PHE A 215 -6.45 -12.17 17.83
C PHE A 215 -5.10 -12.38 18.53
N VAL A 216 -4.39 -11.29 18.82
CA VAL A 216 -3.14 -11.31 19.62
C VAL A 216 -3.47 -11.60 21.08
N ASP A 217 -4.47 -10.93 21.65
CA ASP A 217 -4.88 -11.07 23.05
C ASP A 217 -5.48 -12.45 23.36
N SER A 218 -6.07 -13.14 22.38
CA SER A 218 -6.63 -14.49 22.54
C SER A 218 -5.60 -15.62 22.41
N ARG A 219 -4.42 -15.35 21.85
CA ARG A 219 -3.31 -16.31 21.72
C ARG A 219 -2.17 -16.08 22.69
N ILE A 220 -2.18 -14.98 23.43
CA ILE A 220 -1.35 -14.82 24.62
C ILE A 220 -2.19 -15.36 25.78
N PRO A 221 -2.04 -16.64 26.18
CA PRO A 221 -2.64 -17.08 27.42
C PRO A 221 -2.14 -16.16 28.53
N SER A 222 -3.01 -15.87 29.49
CA SER A 222 -2.75 -15.10 30.69
C SER A 222 -1.61 -15.71 31.53
N SER A 223 -0.37 -15.62 31.06
CA SER A 223 0.83 -15.95 31.80
C SER A 223 1.70 -14.70 31.84
N GLU A 224 1.66 -14.10 33.04
CA GLU A 224 2.60 -13.12 33.57
C GLU A 224 2.66 -11.74 32.90
N LYS A 225 2.35 -10.74 33.74
CA LYS A 225 2.83 -9.36 33.65
C LYS A 225 4.23 -9.33 33.03
N LEU A 226 4.33 -8.98 31.74
CA LEU A 226 5.57 -8.49 31.15
C LEU A 226 5.84 -7.12 31.79
N ARG A 227 6.49 -7.16 32.95
CA ARG A 227 7.13 -6.01 33.56
C ARG A 227 8.23 -5.62 32.57
N LEU A 228 8.04 -4.53 31.84
CA LEU A 228 9.08 -3.94 30.99
C LEU A 228 10.26 -3.58 31.89
N LEU A 229 11.24 -4.48 31.96
CA LEU A 229 12.56 -4.17 32.50
C LEU A 229 13.34 -3.39 31.43
N PRO A 230 14.13 -2.38 31.82
CA PRO A 230 14.87 -1.54 30.90
C PRO A 230 15.92 -2.36 30.16
N CYS A 231 16.05 -2.16 28.84
CA CYS A 231 17.14 -2.71 28.04
C CYS A 231 18.47 -2.17 28.58
N SER A 232 19.25 -3.06 29.21
CA SER A 232 20.68 -2.89 29.41
C SER A 232 21.39 -3.44 28.18
N ASP A 233 22.37 -2.68 27.69
CA ASP A 233 23.28 -3.01 26.62
C ASP A 233 23.96 -4.37 26.85
N SER A 234 23.79 -5.30 25.91
CA SER A 234 24.81 -6.30 25.60
C SER A 234 24.50 -7.02 24.29
N VAL A 235 25.41 -6.82 23.35
CA VAL A 235 25.58 -7.53 22.08
C VAL A 235 25.59 -9.05 22.31
N ALA A 236 24.79 -9.80 21.54
CA ALA A 236 25.04 -11.23 21.33
C ALA A 236 24.57 -11.64 19.93
N LYS A 237 25.52 -12.09 19.13
CA LYS A 237 25.36 -12.77 17.84
C LYS A 237 24.51 -14.04 18.02
N SER A 238 23.52 -14.22 17.17
CA SER A 238 23.08 -15.56 16.75
C SER A 238 22.49 -15.50 15.36
N SER A 239 23.20 -16.12 14.42
CA SER A 239 22.79 -16.34 13.05
C SER A 239 21.60 -17.30 13.02
N VAL A 240 20.46 -16.86 12.52
CA VAL A 240 19.36 -17.75 12.14
C VAL A 240 19.25 -17.68 10.62
N THR A 241 19.76 -18.73 9.99
CA THR A 241 19.57 -19.01 8.57
C THR A 241 18.09 -19.32 8.34
N ILE A 242 17.36 -18.42 7.69
CA ILE A 242 16.05 -18.70 7.14
C ILE A 242 16.26 -19.06 5.68
N GLU A 243 16.11 -20.35 5.35
CA GLU A 243 15.94 -20.81 3.98
C GLU A 243 14.68 -20.15 3.39
N LEU A 244 14.90 -19.14 2.57
CA LEU A 244 13.90 -18.59 1.67
C LEU A 244 13.72 -19.58 0.52
N HIS A 245 12.71 -20.45 0.63
CA HIS A 245 12.18 -21.14 -0.53
C HIS A 245 11.66 -20.06 -1.50
N CYS A 246 12.36 -19.96 -2.63
CA CYS A 246 12.23 -18.93 -3.64
C CYS A 246 10.80 -18.90 -4.24
N CYS A 247 9.92 -18.05 -3.72
CA CYS A 247 8.68 -17.68 -4.41
C CYS A 247 9.05 -16.65 -5.48
N ARG A 248 9.05 -17.11 -6.73
CA ARG A 248 9.29 -16.37 -7.97
C ARG A 248 8.53 -15.02 -7.97
N MET A 249 9.26 -13.93 -7.82
CA MET A 249 8.76 -12.56 -8.00
C MET A 249 8.36 -12.35 -9.47
N PHE A 250 7.08 -12.08 -9.72
CA PHE A 250 6.63 -11.56 -11.01
C PHE A 250 6.91 -10.05 -11.07
N VAL A 251 8.03 -9.71 -11.71
CA VAL A 251 8.33 -8.35 -12.19
C VAL A 251 7.94 -8.30 -13.66
N ASN A 252 6.77 -7.72 -13.94
CA ASN A 252 6.43 -6.96 -15.15
C ASN A 252 4.91 -6.85 -15.23
N ASN A 253 4.40 -5.62 -15.16
CA ASN A 253 2.99 -5.24 -15.35
C ASN A 253 2.46 -5.58 -16.76
N ARG A 254 2.41 -6.86 -17.13
CA ARG A 254 1.67 -7.39 -18.28
C ARG A 254 1.02 -8.71 -17.87
N VAL A 255 -0.31 -8.73 -17.91
CA VAL A 255 -1.09 -9.97 -17.90
C VAL A 255 -0.81 -10.67 -19.24
N MET A 256 0.08 -11.67 -19.22
CA MET A 256 0.20 -12.65 -20.30
C MET A 256 -0.68 -13.85 -19.91
N LEU A 257 -1.83 -13.98 -20.56
CA LEU A 257 -2.60 -15.22 -20.55
C LEU A 257 -1.85 -16.24 -21.40
N TYR A 258 -1.25 -17.25 -20.78
CA TYR A 258 -0.73 -18.41 -21.50
C TYR A 258 -1.82 -19.47 -21.58
N ASN A 259 -2.23 -19.79 -22.80
CA ASN A 259 -3.22 -20.82 -23.11
C ASN A 259 -2.61 -22.20 -22.80
N ARG A 260 -3.36 -23.03 -22.08
CA ARG A 260 -2.87 -24.28 -21.49
C ARG A 260 -2.97 -25.46 -22.47
N ASP A 261 -2.52 -25.26 -23.70
CA ASP A 261 -2.45 -26.29 -24.73
C ASP A 261 -1.13 -26.10 -25.50
N ASN A 262 -0.03 -26.60 -24.93
CA ASN A 262 1.16 -27.15 -25.60
C ASN A 262 2.33 -27.26 -24.59
N CYS A 263 2.56 -28.51 -24.19
CA CYS A 263 3.73 -29.14 -23.56
C CYS A 263 4.59 -28.34 -22.58
#